data_AF-A0A1H1L9Y8-F1
#
_entry.id   AF-A0A1H1L9Y8-F1
#
_cell.length_a   1.000
_cell.length_b   1.000
_cell.length_c   1.000
_cell.angle_alpha   90.00
_cell.angle_beta   90.00
_cell.angle_gamma   90.00
#
_symmetry.space_group_name_H-M   'P 1'
#
loop_
_entity.id
_entity.type
_entity.pdbx_description
1 polymer ?
#
loop_
_entity_poly.entity_id
_entity_poly.type
_entity_poly.pdbx_seq_one_letter_code
_entity_poly.pdbx_strand_id
1 'polypeptide(L)'
;MKNPFSINFKIISEIRHGSAYNIANLIIEEDFPFQIKSNDSWQDKYSWSPNKDGLVLIKWDIKEAQPRFKIYTFDLKNEKLDISDQINGCCHKIKIRNDLTSNYEVYTLINEKEFGFKSGENKTGNNNG
;
A
#
# COMPACT_ATOMS: atom_id res chain seq x y z
N MET A 1 5.47 7.51 20.14
CA MET A 1 6.70 7.01 19.49
C MET A 1 6.88 7.72 18.15
N LYS A 2 8.12 8.13 17.83
CA LYS A 2 8.50 8.59 16.49
C LYS A 2 8.50 7.39 15.53
N ASN A 3 8.20 7.61 14.24
CA ASN A 3 8.34 6.55 13.24
C ASN A 3 9.82 6.17 13.09
N PRO A 4 10.17 4.90 12.86
CA PRO A 4 11.55 4.42 12.69
C PRO A 4 12.31 5.04 11.52
N PHE A 5 11.60 5.48 10.49
CA PHE A 5 12.14 6.18 9.31
C PHE A 5 11.05 7.03 8.65
N SER A 6 11.45 7.91 7.74
CA SER A 6 10.53 8.84 7.07
C SER A 6 10.08 8.30 5.71
N ILE A 7 8.77 8.30 5.48
CA ILE A 7 8.14 7.89 4.21
C ILE A 7 7.66 9.14 3.48
N ASN A 8 8.30 9.43 2.35
CA ASN A 8 8.00 10.56 1.51
C ASN A 8 7.61 10.09 0.10
N PHE A 9 6.80 10.88 -0.59
CA PHE A 9 6.39 10.62 -1.96
C PHE A 9 6.68 11.83 -2.83
N LYS A 10 7.36 11.60 -3.95
CA LYS A 10 7.46 12.57 -5.04
C LYS A 10 6.42 12.19 -6.09
N ILE A 11 5.31 12.92 -6.13
CA ILE A 11 4.22 12.68 -7.09
C ILE A 11 4.76 12.92 -8.50
N ILE A 12 4.48 11.96 -9.40
CA ILE A 12 4.88 12.04 -10.80
C ILE A 12 3.69 12.50 -11.64
N SER A 13 2.52 11.89 -11.42
CA SER A 13 1.29 12.24 -12.14
C SER A 13 0.05 11.61 -11.48
N GLU A 14 -1.13 11.92 -12.02
CA GLU A 14 -2.30 11.08 -11.84
C GLU A 14 -2.04 9.69 -12.46
N ILE A 15 -2.60 8.62 -11.88
CA ILE A 15 -2.49 7.26 -12.42
C ILE A 15 -3.17 7.16 -13.80
N ARG A 16 -4.17 8.01 -14.04
CA ARG A 16 -4.85 8.27 -15.32
C ARG A 16 -5.35 9.71 -15.33
N HIS A 17 -5.45 10.30 -16.51
CA HIS A 17 -5.96 11.67 -16.64
C HIS A 17 -7.38 11.79 -16.04
N GLY A 18 -7.57 12.76 -15.15
CA GLY A 18 -8.80 13.01 -14.40
C GLY A 18 -9.00 12.11 -13.18
N SER A 19 -8.02 11.28 -12.82
CA SER A 19 -8.10 10.38 -11.67
C SER A 19 -7.72 11.11 -10.37
N ALA A 20 -8.50 10.88 -9.30
CA ALA A 20 -8.17 11.34 -7.95
C ALA A 20 -7.03 10.55 -7.26
N TYR A 21 -6.32 9.69 -8.00
CA TYR A 21 -5.30 8.78 -7.50
C TYR A 21 -3.99 9.00 -8.23
N ASN A 22 -2.89 8.97 -7.49
CA ASN A 22 -1.57 9.35 -7.99
C ASN A 22 -0.63 8.15 -8.15
N ILE A 23 0.26 8.25 -9.14
CA ILE A 23 1.50 7.50 -9.20
C ILE A 23 2.63 8.38 -8.67
N ALA A 24 3.44 7.83 -7.78
CA ALA A 24 4.52 8.54 -7.10
C ALA A 24 5.79 7.68 -7.03
N ASN A 25 6.92 8.36 -7.00
CA ASN A 25 8.18 7.77 -6.57
C ASN A 25 8.23 7.78 -5.05
N LEU A 26 8.50 6.62 -4.45
CA LEU A 26 8.67 6.47 -3.02
C LEU A 26 10.08 6.87 -2.63
N ILE A 27 10.19 7.74 -1.64
CA ILE A 27 11.46 8.15 -1.04
C ILE A 27 11.41 7.70 0.42
N ILE A 28 12.33 6.82 0.79
CA ILE A 28 12.54 6.44 2.18
C ILE A 28 13.86 7.07 2.62
N GLU A 29 13.78 7.93 3.62
CA GLU A 29 14.95 8.55 4.23
C GLU A 29 15.31 7.73 5.47
N GLU A 30 16.61 7.42 5.64
CA GLU A 30 17.19 6.55 6.68
C GLU A 30 17.34 5.06 6.26
N ASP A 31 17.99 4.25 7.12
CA ASP A 31 18.30 2.84 6.87
C ASP A 31 17.01 1.99 6.88
N PHE A 32 16.42 1.84 5.69
CA PHE A 32 15.30 0.92 5.48
C PHE A 32 15.83 -0.51 5.29
N PRO A 33 15.45 -1.49 6.15
CA PRO A 33 16.05 -2.82 6.13
C PRO A 33 15.66 -3.68 4.93
N PHE A 34 14.74 -3.21 4.08
CA PHE A 34 14.26 -3.96 2.92
C PHE A 34 14.76 -3.35 1.62
N GLN A 35 15.22 -4.21 0.71
CA GLN A 35 15.52 -3.81 -0.66
C GLN A 35 14.22 -3.67 -1.46
N ILE A 36 13.78 -2.42 -1.66
CA ILE A 36 12.68 -2.09 -2.57
C ILE A 36 13.15 -1.09 -3.63
N LYS A 37 12.55 -1.16 -4.82
CA LYS A 37 12.78 -0.18 -5.87
C LYS A 37 11.96 1.08 -5.57
N SER A 38 12.62 2.11 -5.08
CA SER A 38 12.05 3.42 -4.73
C SER A 38 11.41 4.15 -5.93
N ASN A 39 11.97 3.99 -7.13
CA ASN A 39 11.47 4.59 -8.37
C ASN A 39 10.40 3.75 -9.10
N ASP A 40 9.79 2.78 -8.41
CA ASP A 40 8.66 2.04 -8.98
C ASP A 40 7.34 2.80 -8.81
N SER A 41 6.30 2.32 -9.46
CA SER A 41 4.95 2.87 -9.47
C SER A 41 4.23 2.75 -8.11
N TRP A 42 4.62 3.55 -7.12
CA TRP A 42 3.95 3.58 -5.81
C TRP A 42 2.71 4.48 -5.85
N GLN A 43 1.80 4.22 -4.92
CA GLN A 43 0.74 5.15 -4.59
C GLN A 43 1.17 5.97 -3.37
N ASP A 44 0.77 7.24 -3.32
CA ASP A 44 0.99 8.21 -2.24
C ASP A 44 0.20 7.90 -0.96
N LYS A 45 0.14 6.62 -0.57
CA LYS A 45 -0.56 6.14 0.61
C LYS A 45 0.29 5.12 1.36
N TYR A 46 0.29 5.27 2.67
CA TYR A 46 0.96 4.37 3.58
C TYR A 46 0.27 4.36 4.94
N SER A 47 0.56 3.37 5.76
CA SER A 47 0.08 3.33 7.13
C SER A 47 1.09 2.64 8.04
N TRP A 48 1.25 3.18 9.24
CA TRP A 48 2.07 2.60 10.30
C TRP A 48 1.22 1.84 11.30
N SER A 49 1.71 0.70 11.79
CA SER A 49 1.10 0.02 12.93
C SER A 49 1.12 0.94 14.16
N PRO A 50 0.15 0.84 15.08
CA PRO A 50 0.12 1.67 16.28
C PRO A 50 1.42 1.63 17.11
N ASN A 51 2.06 0.47 17.21
CA ASN A 51 3.34 0.22 17.88
C ASN A 51 4.59 0.46 17.00
N LYS A 52 4.42 0.87 15.74
CA LYS A 52 5.50 1.27 14.82
C LYS A 52 6.47 0.16 14.41
N ASP A 53 6.10 -1.10 14.59
CA ASP A 53 6.83 -2.27 14.11
C ASP A 53 6.35 -2.76 12.73
N GLY A 54 5.30 -2.15 12.18
CA GLY A 54 4.66 -2.51 10.94
C GLY A 54 4.48 -1.30 10.04
N LEU A 55 4.79 -1.46 8.76
CA LEU A 55 4.52 -0.46 7.73
C LEU A 55 3.77 -1.11 6.58
N VAL A 56 2.78 -0.40 6.04
CA VAL A 56 2.12 -0.75 4.79
C VAL A 56 2.38 0.31 3.74
N LEU A 57 2.79 -0.13 2.56
CA LEU A 57 2.90 0.69 1.35
C LEU A 57 2.03 0.09 0.25
N ILE A 58 1.55 0.96 -0.66
CA ILE A 58 0.69 0.55 -1.77
C ILE A 58 1.45 0.72 -3.08
N LYS A 59 1.53 -0.36 -3.87
CA LYS A 59 2.21 -0.35 -5.16
C LYS A 59 1.24 -0.66 -6.28
N TRP A 60 1.25 0.18 -7.32
CA TRP A 60 0.49 -0.06 -8.53
C TRP A 60 1.07 -1.25 -9.32
N ASP A 61 0.18 -2.00 -9.94
CA ASP A 61 0.51 -2.94 -11.01
C ASP A 61 0.00 -2.37 -12.34
N ILE A 62 0.88 -1.66 -13.04
CA ILE A 62 0.55 -0.87 -14.25
C ILE A 62 0.56 -1.74 -15.52
N LYS A 63 0.73 -3.06 -15.42
CA LYS A 63 0.82 -3.93 -16.60
C LYS A 63 -0.48 -4.04 -17.41
N GLU A 64 -1.62 -3.61 -16.88
CA GLU A 64 -2.93 -3.80 -17.53
C GLU A 64 -3.77 -2.53 -17.67
N ALA A 65 -4.78 -2.61 -18.54
CA ALA A 65 -5.72 -1.55 -18.86
C ALA A 65 -6.69 -1.20 -17.73
N GLN A 66 -6.65 -1.86 -16.58
CA GLN A 66 -7.41 -1.51 -15.37
C GLN A 66 -6.46 -1.25 -14.19
N PRO A 67 -6.72 -0.23 -13.35
CA PRO A 67 -5.89 0.04 -12.19
C PRO A 67 -6.01 -1.11 -11.20
N ARG A 68 -4.86 -1.61 -10.76
CA ARG A 68 -4.75 -2.66 -9.75
C ARG A 68 -3.55 -2.36 -8.88
N PHE A 69 -3.58 -2.80 -7.63
CA PHE A 69 -2.49 -2.59 -6.70
C PHE A 69 -2.21 -3.83 -5.86
N LYS A 70 -1.04 -3.84 -5.22
CA LYS A 70 -0.67 -4.77 -4.17
C LYS A 70 -0.35 -4.02 -2.89
N ILE A 71 -0.61 -4.65 -1.76
CA ILE A 71 -0.29 -4.17 -0.43
C ILE A 71 1.05 -4.80 -0.04
N TYR A 72 2.04 -3.96 0.24
CA TYR A 72 3.33 -4.37 0.76
C TYR A 72 3.32 -4.14 2.26
N THR A 73 3.35 -5.22 3.03
CA THR A 73 3.36 -5.18 4.50
C THR A 73 4.73 -5.56 5.01
N PHE A 74 5.41 -4.60 5.63
CA PHE A 74 6.73 -4.76 6.23
C PHE A 74 6.58 -4.98 7.72
N ASP A 75 7.01 -6.15 8.18
CA ASP A 75 7.23 -6.49 9.58
C ASP A 75 8.66 -6.09 9.94
N LEU A 76 8.82 -4.93 10.57
CA LEU A 76 10.12 -4.36 10.92
C LEU A 76 10.77 -5.08 12.09
N LYS A 77 9.98 -5.72 12.95
CA LYS A 77 10.49 -6.46 14.10
C LYS A 77 11.16 -7.75 13.67
N ASN A 78 10.55 -8.45 12.71
CA ASN A 78 11.05 -9.74 12.21
C ASN A 78 11.77 -9.63 10.86
N GLU A 79 11.92 -8.42 10.32
CA GLU A 79 12.51 -8.14 9.00
C GLU A 79 11.85 -8.97 7.87
N LYS A 80 10.51 -9.09 7.92
CA LYS A 80 9.74 -9.84 6.90
C LYS A 80 8.91 -8.92 6.03
N LEU A 81 8.82 -9.27 4.75
CA LEU A 81 7.94 -8.62 3.78
C LEU A 81 6.85 -9.61 3.34
N ASP A 82 5.60 -9.21 3.53
CA ASP A 82 4.42 -9.90 3.02
C ASP A 82 3.80 -9.03 1.91
N ILE A 83 3.45 -9.66 0.78
CA ILE A 83 2.86 -8.96 -0.37
C ILE A 83 1.53 -9.62 -0.65
N SER A 84 0.47 -8.82 -0.65
CA SER A 84 -0.87 -9.32 -0.94
C SER A 84 -1.00 -9.86 -2.37
N ASP A 85 -2.07 -10.63 -2.58
CA ASP A 85 -2.64 -10.82 -3.90
C ASP A 85 -3.00 -9.47 -4.55
N GLN A 86 -3.22 -9.51 -5.86
CA GLN A 86 -3.60 -8.33 -6.62
C GLN A 86 -5.03 -7.89 -6.30
N ILE A 87 -5.21 -6.60 -6.03
CA ILE A 87 -6.51 -6.00 -5.71
C ILE A 87 -6.94 -5.09 -6.87
N ASN A 88 -8.16 -5.34 -7.37
CA ASN A 88 -8.74 -4.57 -8.46
C ASN A 88 -9.28 -3.22 -8.00
N GLY A 89 -8.87 -2.15 -8.67
CA GLY A 89 -9.30 -0.77 -8.39
C GLY A 89 -8.16 0.09 -7.84
N CYS A 90 -8.54 1.15 -7.15
CA CYS A 90 -7.63 2.14 -6.57
C CYS A 90 -7.73 2.15 -5.04
N CYS A 91 -6.61 2.00 -4.33
CA CYS A 91 -6.64 2.06 -2.87
C CYS A 91 -7.05 3.47 -2.41
N HIS A 92 -8.18 3.58 -1.73
CA HIS A 92 -8.70 4.84 -1.23
C HIS A 92 -8.22 5.11 0.19
N LYS A 93 -8.30 4.11 1.07
CA LYS A 93 -7.81 4.15 2.46
C LYS A 93 -7.11 2.84 2.82
N ILE A 94 -6.13 2.94 3.71
CA ILE A 94 -5.40 1.80 4.26
C ILE A 94 -5.07 2.08 5.72
N LYS A 95 -5.23 1.07 6.58
CA LYS A 95 -4.81 1.07 7.98
C LYS A 95 -4.23 -0.30 8.33
N ILE A 96 -3.16 -0.33 9.09
CA ILE A 96 -2.57 -1.56 9.63
C ILE A 96 -2.79 -1.63 11.14
N ARG A 97 -3.05 -2.84 11.64
CA ARG A 97 -3.20 -3.18 13.06
C ARG A 97 -1.87 -3.69 13.64
N ASN A 98 -1.81 -3.89 14.95
CA ASN A 98 -0.61 -4.45 15.61
C ASN A 98 -0.34 -5.92 15.22
N ASP A 99 -1.35 -6.66 14.77
CA ASP A 99 -1.22 -8.03 14.23
C ASP A 99 -0.77 -8.03 12.76
N LEU A 100 -0.30 -6.88 12.27
CA LEU A 100 0.09 -6.62 10.88
C LEU A 100 -1.02 -6.83 9.84
N THR A 101 -2.25 -7.08 10.26
CA THR A 101 -3.38 -7.17 9.33
C THR A 101 -3.77 -5.78 8.86
N SER A 102 -3.98 -5.67 7.55
CA SER A 102 -4.34 -4.43 6.89
C SER A 102 -5.82 -4.39 6.54
N ASN A 103 -6.50 -3.31 6.94
CA ASN A 103 -7.85 -2.98 6.52
C ASN A 103 -7.79 -1.90 5.45
N TYR A 104 -8.44 -2.11 4.32
CA TYR A 104 -8.41 -1.17 3.20
C TYR A 104 -9.80 -0.88 2.65
N GLU A 105 -9.93 0.30 2.04
CA GLU A 105 -11.07 0.68 1.21
C GLU A 105 -10.55 0.88 -0.20
N VAL A 106 -11.19 0.25 -1.17
CA VAL A 106 -10.83 0.32 -2.59
C VAL A 106 -11.97 0.94 -3.38
N TYR A 107 -11.65 1.89 -4.26
CA TYR A 107 -12.57 2.37 -5.27
C TYR A 107 -12.47 1.48 -6.49
N THR A 108 -13.56 0.78 -6.80
CA THR A 108 -13.60 -0.24 -7.83
C THR A 108 -14.99 -0.39 -8.41
N LEU A 109 -15.11 -1.19 -9.47
CA LEU A 109 -16.39 -1.53 -10.07
C LEU A 109 -17.16 -2.46 -9.11
N ILE A 110 -18.33 -2.02 -8.62
CA ILE A 110 -19.16 -2.79 -7.68
C ILE A 110 -20.15 -3.68 -8.43
N ASN A 111 -20.65 -3.22 -9.58
CA ASN A 111 -21.54 -3.95 -10.47
C ASN A 111 -21.18 -3.60 -11.93
N GLU A 112 -21.85 -4.19 -12.92
CA GLU A 112 -21.50 -4.03 -14.34
C GLU A 112 -21.44 -2.57 -14.85
N LYS A 113 -21.98 -1.60 -14.12
CA LYS A 113 -22.10 -0.19 -14.57
C LYS A 113 -21.71 0.85 -13.53
N GLU A 114 -21.42 0.47 -12.29
CA GLU A 114 -21.29 1.41 -11.18
C GLU A 114 -19.97 1.21 -10.42
N PHE A 115 -19.26 2.32 -10.23
CA PHE A 115 -18.10 2.38 -9.37
C PHE A 115 -18.49 2.84 -7.97
N GLY A 116 -17.80 2.31 -6.97
CA GLY A 116 -17.91 2.79 -5.60
C GLY A 116 -16.84 2.19 -4.71
N PHE A 117 -17.06 2.30 -3.40
CA PHE A 117 -16.12 1.83 -2.39
C PHE A 117 -16.47 0.44 -1.89
N LYS A 118 -15.45 -0.42 -1.79
CA LYS A 118 -15.52 -1.73 -1.15
C LYS A 118 -14.45 -1.82 -0.08
N SER A 119 -14.78 -2.42 1.07
CA SER A 119 -13.80 -2.71 2.10
C SER A 119 -13.20 -4.10 1.92
N GLY A 120 -11.94 -4.26 2.31
CA GLY A 120 -11.25 -5.54 2.33
C GLY A 120 -10.26 -5.63 3.48
N GLU A 121 -9.81 -6.86 3.74
CA GLU A 121 -8.81 -7.18 4.74
C GLU A 121 -7.68 -7.98 4.07
N ASN A 122 -6.43 -7.67 4.41
CA ASN A 122 -5.25 -8.43 4.01
C ASN A 122 -4.52 -8.91 5.27
N LYS A 123 -4.64 -10.21 5.56
CA LYS A 123 -3.94 -10.86 6.68
C LYS A 123 -2.57 -11.31 6.21
N THR A 124 -1.53 -10.94 6.94
CA THR A 124 -0.18 -11.44 6.69
C THR A 124 -0.04 -12.88 7.19
N GLY A 125 0.82 -13.66 6.54
CA GLY A 125 1.15 -15.02 6.98
C GLY A 125 1.94 -15.09 8.30
N ASN A 126 2.32 -13.94 8.85
CA ASN A 126 3.13 -13.83 10.09
C ASN A 126 2.32 -14.07 11.37
N ASN A 127 1.01 -14.33 11.28
CA ASN A 127 0.11 -14.58 12.41
C ASN A 127 0.21 -16.01 13.01
N ASN A 128 1.23 -16.79 12.65
CA ASN A 128 1.47 -18.13 13.19
C ASN A 128 2.60 -18.11 14.25
N GLY A 129 2.46 -17.25 15.26
CA GLY A 129 3.33 -17.20 16.43
C GLY A 129 2.62 -17.68 17.69
#